data_AF-A0A939XHG7-F1
#
_entry.id   AF-A0A939XHG7-F1
#
_cell.length_a   1.000
_cell.length_b   1.000
_cell.length_c   1.000
_cell.angle_alpha   90.00
_cell.angle_beta   90.00
_cell.angle_gamma   90.00
#
_symmetry.space_group_name_H-M   'P 1'
#
loop_
_entity.id
_entity.type
_entity.pdbx_description
1 polymer ?
#
loop_
_entity_poly.entity_id
_entity_poly.type
_entity_poly.pdbx_seq_one_letter_code
_entity_poly.pdbx_strand_id
1 'polypeptide(L)'
;IPGGCTALLDTVGNAISHTKAIQAGATDETRANKVVFVIITDGYENASREYNAPQIRQMITQQQDNEGWDFIFLGANIDAVGTASSYGINTQMAANITADSEGLKSSYHFMEKAVSRARSCAKKAARAERCAPAPSLLADESFLMELEALKDSMPNNY
;
A
#
# COMPACT_ATOMS: atom_id res chain seq x y z
N ILE A 1 18.98 24.21 4.66
CA ILE A 1 18.34 23.88 3.36
C ILE A 1 18.03 22.39 3.42
N PRO A 2 16.76 21.95 3.45
CA PRO A 2 16.46 20.52 3.34
C PRO A 2 16.81 20.08 1.91
N GLY A 3 17.72 19.10 1.77
CA GLY A 3 18.09 18.53 0.49
C GLY A 3 17.00 17.58 0.01
N GLY A 4 16.15 18.05 -0.91
CA GLY A 4 14.99 17.32 -1.45
C GLY A 4 15.39 16.09 -2.26
N CYS A 5 15.59 14.98 -1.56
CA CYS A 5 15.90 13.68 -2.14
C CYS A 5 15.00 12.63 -1.50
N THR A 6 14.30 11.85 -2.32
CA THR A 6 13.48 10.73 -1.91
C THR A 6 14.04 9.47 -2.56
N ALA A 7 14.66 8.61 -1.75
CA ALA A 7 15.07 7.27 -2.15
C ALA A 7 13.89 6.30 -1.93
N LEU A 8 12.80 6.56 -2.64
CA LEU A 8 11.52 5.86 -2.51
C LEU A 8 11.67 4.38 -2.83
N LEU A 9 12.31 4.05 -3.96
CA LEU A 9 12.48 2.67 -4.40
C LEU A 9 13.32 1.86 -3.42
N ASP A 10 14.43 2.42 -2.95
CA ASP A 10 15.28 1.76 -1.95
C ASP A 10 14.54 1.54 -0.64
N THR A 11 13.75 2.53 -0.21
CA THR A 11 12.92 2.41 0.99
C THR A 11 11.88 1.30 0.84
N VAL A 12 11.17 1.25 -0.29
CA VAL A 12 10.14 0.23 -0.56
C VAL A 12 10.77 -1.16 -0.66
N GLY A 13 11.86 -1.32 -1.43
CA GLY A 13 12.54 -2.60 -1.62
C GLY A 13 13.08 -3.19 -0.31
N ASN A 14 13.71 -2.34 0.50
CA ASN A 14 14.24 -2.74 1.81
C ASN A 14 13.12 -3.09 2.80
N ALA A 15 12.03 -2.33 2.82
CA ALA A 15 10.90 -2.61 3.68
C ALA A 15 10.16 -3.91 3.29
N ILE A 16 9.95 -4.17 2.00
CA ILE A 16 9.40 -5.46 1.53
C ILE A 16 10.29 -6.62 1.98
N SER A 17 11.59 -6.52 1.75
CA SER A 17 12.56 -7.56 2.13
C SER A 17 12.57 -7.82 3.63
N HIS A 18 12.53 -6.76 4.43
CA HIS A 18 12.48 -6.84 5.89
C HIS A 18 11.19 -7.51 6.38
N THR A 19 10.02 -7.07 5.91
CA THR A 19 8.73 -7.66 6.30
C THR A 19 8.63 -9.11 5.86
N LYS A 20 9.12 -9.46 4.66
CA LYS A 20 9.16 -10.84 4.19
C LYS A 20 10.01 -11.72 5.10
N ALA A 21 11.19 -11.25 5.52
CA ALA A 21 12.05 -11.97 6.44
C ALA A 21 11.37 -12.22 7.80
N ILE A 22 10.64 -11.22 8.32
CA ILE A 22 9.83 -11.37 9.55
C ILE A 22 8.75 -12.44 9.37
N GLN A 23 7.97 -12.40 8.28
CA GLN A 23 6.90 -13.36 8.03
C GLN A 23 7.43 -14.79 7.82
N ALA A 24 8.56 -14.95 7.13
CA ALA A 24 9.19 -16.25 6.89
C ALA A 24 9.79 -16.86 8.17
N GLY A 25 10.22 -16.03 9.12
CA GLY A 25 10.74 -16.47 10.42
C GLY A 25 9.67 -16.63 11.51
N ALA A 26 8.41 -16.28 11.23
CA ALA A 26 7.32 -16.35 12.19
C ALA A 26 6.76 -17.79 12.30
N THR A 27 6.26 -18.13 13.49
CA THR A 27 5.45 -19.36 13.67
C THR A 27 4.05 -19.16 13.10
N ASP A 28 3.29 -20.24 12.91
CA ASP A 28 1.90 -20.14 12.43
C ASP A 28 1.01 -19.24 13.30
N GLU A 29 1.28 -19.15 14.61
CA GLU A 29 0.53 -18.29 15.53
C GLU A 29 0.93 -16.81 15.45
N THR A 30 2.16 -16.52 15.02
CA THR A 30 2.72 -15.15 15.00
C THR A 30 2.78 -14.56 13.59
N ARG A 31 2.69 -15.42 12.56
CA ARG A 31 2.59 -15.03 11.16
C ARG A 31 1.30 -14.26 10.92
N ALA A 32 1.39 -13.17 10.18
CA ALA A 32 0.23 -12.34 9.88
C ALA A 32 -0.64 -13.02 8.81
N ASN A 33 -1.92 -13.25 9.13
CA ASN A 33 -2.90 -13.73 8.15
C ASN A 33 -3.18 -12.71 7.03
N LYS A 34 -2.78 -11.45 7.24
CA LYS A 34 -2.94 -10.36 6.27
C LYS A 34 -1.86 -9.30 6.49
N VAL A 35 -1.21 -8.89 5.40
CA VAL A 35 -0.30 -7.74 5.37
C VAL A 35 -0.92 -6.66 4.50
N VAL A 36 -0.99 -5.45 5.04
CA VAL A 36 -1.37 -4.23 4.31
C VAL A 36 -0.17 -3.29 4.34
N PHE A 37 0.38 -3.00 3.17
CA PHE A 37 1.59 -2.21 2.97
C PHE A 37 1.21 -0.84 2.41
N VAL A 38 1.41 0.21 3.20
CA VAL A 38 1.03 1.59 2.82
C VAL A 38 2.29 2.40 2.55
N ILE A 39 2.41 2.94 1.34
CA ILE A 39 3.49 3.84 0.93
C ILE A 39 2.93 5.25 0.93
N ILE A 40 3.55 6.15 1.70
CA ILE A 40 3.18 7.56 1.77
C ILE A 40 4.41 8.38 1.42
N THR A 41 4.28 9.30 0.47
CA THR A 41 5.40 10.16 0.05
C THR A 41 4.92 11.52 -0.40
N ASP A 42 5.73 12.56 -0.20
CA ASP A 42 5.49 13.93 -0.61
C ASP A 42 6.36 14.38 -1.80
N GLY A 43 7.15 13.47 -2.37
CA GLY A 43 8.07 13.77 -3.45
C GLY A 43 8.33 12.58 -4.37
N TYR A 44 8.77 12.89 -5.59
CA TYR A 44 9.13 11.89 -6.58
C TYR A 44 10.44 11.17 -6.22
N GLU A 45 10.56 9.94 -6.68
CA GLU A 45 11.83 9.20 -6.67
C GLU A 45 12.92 9.98 -7.43
N ASN A 46 14.05 10.24 -6.77
CA ASN A 46 15.21 10.92 -7.37
C ASN A 46 16.57 10.57 -6.74
N ALA A 47 16.63 9.58 -5.83
CA ALA A 47 17.84 9.34 -5.03
C ALA A 47 18.18 7.87 -4.76
N SER A 48 17.33 6.93 -5.17
CA SER A 48 17.54 5.48 -5.01
C SER A 48 18.73 4.99 -5.84
N ARG A 49 19.40 3.95 -5.35
CA ARG A 49 20.62 3.37 -5.92
C ARG A 49 20.64 1.84 -5.93
N GLU A 50 19.83 1.19 -5.09
CA GLU A 50 19.83 -0.26 -4.93
C GLU A 50 18.73 -0.91 -5.77
N TYR A 51 17.55 -0.28 -5.83
CA TYR A 51 16.39 -0.78 -6.55
C TYR A 51 15.93 0.18 -7.64
N ASN A 52 15.43 -0.40 -8.74
CA ASN A 52 14.74 0.32 -9.81
C ASN A 52 13.24 -0.04 -9.88
N ALA A 53 12.46 0.75 -10.61
CA ALA A 53 11.01 0.57 -10.69
C ALA A 53 10.58 -0.83 -11.20
N PRO A 54 11.21 -1.41 -12.23
CA PRO A 54 10.93 -2.80 -12.62
C PRO A 54 11.16 -3.84 -11.50
N GLN A 55 12.24 -3.70 -10.72
CA GLN A 55 12.51 -4.58 -9.58
C GLN A 55 11.43 -4.43 -8.50
N ILE A 56 11.07 -3.19 -8.15
CA ILE A 56 10.00 -2.93 -7.17
C ILE A 56 8.67 -3.51 -7.65
N ARG A 57 8.34 -3.33 -8.92
CA ARG A 57 7.14 -3.93 -9.52
C ARG A 57 7.14 -5.45 -9.38
N GLN A 58 8.24 -6.11 -9.72
CA GLN A 58 8.36 -7.56 -9.57
C GLN A 58 8.19 -8.01 -8.12
N MET A 59 8.80 -7.29 -7.17
CA MET A 59 8.70 -7.61 -5.74
C MET A 59 7.27 -7.45 -5.21
N ILE A 60 6.59 -6.37 -5.57
CA ILE A 60 5.20 -6.09 -5.20
C ILE A 60 4.28 -7.16 -5.76
N THR A 61 4.34 -7.44 -7.07
CA THR A 61 3.51 -8.46 -7.70
C THR A 61 3.72 -9.83 -7.07
N GLN A 62 4.97 -10.21 -6.76
CA GLN A 62 5.24 -11.47 -6.08
C GLN A 62 4.58 -11.56 -4.69
N GLN A 63 4.60 -10.49 -3.89
CA GLN A 63 3.96 -10.51 -2.57
C GLN A 63 2.42 -10.48 -2.66
N GLN A 64 1.87 -9.82 -3.68
CA GLN A 64 0.43 -9.84 -3.94
C GLN A 64 -0.03 -11.26 -4.33
N ASP A 65 0.63 -11.88 -5.30
CA ASP A 65 0.21 -13.16 -5.88
C ASP A 65 0.46 -14.35 -4.93
N ASN A 66 1.60 -14.37 -4.24
CA ASN A 66 1.99 -15.53 -3.43
C ASN A 66 1.55 -15.43 -1.97
N GLU A 67 1.57 -14.21 -1.42
CA GLU A 67 1.36 -13.99 0.03
C GLU A 67 0.07 -13.21 0.31
N GLY A 68 -0.65 -12.76 -0.72
CA GLY A 68 -1.91 -12.01 -0.58
C GLY A 68 -1.74 -10.63 0.06
N TRP A 69 -0.57 -10.01 -0.07
CA TRP A 69 -0.33 -8.67 0.47
C TRP A 69 -1.13 -7.63 -0.32
N ASP A 70 -1.68 -6.63 0.38
CA ASP A 70 -2.28 -5.46 -0.28
C ASP A 70 -1.34 -4.28 -0.21
N PHE A 71 -1.10 -3.62 -1.34
CA PHE A 71 -0.28 -2.42 -1.42
C PHE A 71 -1.16 -1.21 -1.69
N ILE A 72 -0.91 -0.13 -0.96
CA ILE A 72 -1.59 1.16 -1.06
C ILE A 72 -0.53 2.24 -1.30
N PHE A 73 -0.80 3.17 -2.21
CA PHE A 73 0.12 4.26 -2.52
C PHE A 73 -0.57 5.62 -2.37
N LEU A 74 -0.09 6.44 -1.44
CA LEU A 74 -0.57 7.79 -1.18
C LEU A 74 0.54 8.78 -1.53
N GLY A 75 0.34 9.56 -2.58
CA GLY A 75 1.34 10.53 -3.06
C GLY A 75 0.84 11.96 -2.86
N ALA A 76 1.59 12.77 -2.13
CA ALA A 76 1.32 14.19 -2.01
C ALA A 76 2.01 14.96 -3.13
N ASN A 77 1.26 15.83 -3.81
CA ASN A 77 1.79 16.72 -4.86
C ASN A 77 2.48 15.99 -6.03
N ILE A 78 2.12 14.73 -6.28
CA ILE A 78 2.64 13.89 -7.37
C ILE A 78 1.52 13.19 -8.12
N ASP A 79 1.79 12.67 -9.33
CA ASP A 79 0.91 11.68 -9.98
C ASP A 79 1.03 10.33 -9.27
N ALA A 80 0.29 10.17 -8.17
CA ALA A 80 0.32 8.98 -7.34
C ALA A 80 -0.22 7.76 -8.10
N VAL A 81 -1.22 7.95 -8.96
CA VAL A 81 -1.85 6.88 -9.74
C VAL A 81 -0.89 6.34 -10.80
N GLY A 82 -0.29 7.23 -11.60
CA GLY A 82 0.70 6.83 -12.60
C GLY A 82 1.94 6.18 -11.96
N THR A 83 2.42 6.76 -10.86
CA THR A 83 3.56 6.23 -10.10
C THR A 83 3.27 4.83 -9.53
N ALA A 84 2.13 4.66 -8.85
CA ALA A 84 1.68 3.38 -8.33
C ALA A 84 1.57 2.30 -9.41
N SER A 85 0.97 2.66 -10.56
CA SER A 85 0.88 1.76 -11.72
C SER A 85 2.27 1.34 -12.22
N SER A 86 3.25 2.25 -12.24
CA SER A 86 4.62 1.92 -12.63
C SER A 86 5.28 0.90 -11.68
N TYR A 87 4.88 0.90 -10.41
CA TYR A 87 5.31 -0.04 -9.37
C TYR A 87 4.43 -1.30 -9.26
N GLY A 88 3.45 -1.49 -10.16
CA GLY A 88 2.56 -2.66 -10.15
C GLY A 88 1.46 -2.62 -9.09
N ILE A 89 1.22 -1.47 -8.47
CA ILE A 89 0.10 -1.27 -7.54
C ILE A 89 -1.15 -0.90 -8.36
N ASN A 90 -2.27 -1.55 -8.03
CA ASN A 90 -3.54 -1.26 -8.69
C ASN A 90 -3.94 0.21 -8.45
N THR A 91 -4.37 0.91 -9.51
CA THR A 91 -4.74 2.33 -9.46
C THR A 91 -5.88 2.64 -8.50
N GLN A 92 -6.77 1.67 -8.23
CA GLN A 92 -7.81 1.80 -7.21
C GLN A 92 -7.23 1.87 -5.80
N MET A 93 -6.03 1.35 -5.57
CA MET A 93 -5.29 1.42 -4.31
C MET A 93 -4.28 2.59 -4.27
N ALA A 94 -4.39 3.53 -5.21
CA ALA A 94 -3.55 4.73 -5.25
C ALA A 94 -4.40 6.00 -5.14
N ALA A 95 -3.92 7.00 -4.41
CA ALA A 95 -4.59 8.29 -4.28
C ALA A 95 -3.61 9.46 -4.19
N ASN A 96 -3.99 10.56 -4.85
CA ASN A 96 -3.31 11.85 -4.69
C ASN A 96 -3.79 12.49 -3.39
N ILE A 97 -2.88 13.03 -2.60
CA ILE A 97 -3.19 13.77 -1.38
C ILE A 97 -2.56 15.16 -1.44
N THR A 98 -3.04 16.09 -0.63
CA THR A 98 -2.38 17.39 -0.42
C THR A 98 -1.48 17.34 0.79
N ALA A 99 -0.34 18.03 0.75
CA ALA A 99 0.56 18.17 1.90
C ALA A 99 0.06 19.23 2.90
N ASP A 100 -1.22 19.14 3.28
CA ASP A 100 -1.89 20.01 4.25
C ASP A 100 -2.68 19.17 5.28
N SER A 101 -3.34 19.85 6.22
CA SER A 101 -4.11 19.18 7.28
C SER A 101 -5.27 18.34 6.75
N GLU A 102 -5.90 18.72 5.63
CA GLU A 102 -7.03 17.99 5.05
C GLU A 102 -6.56 16.76 4.25
N GLY A 103 -5.48 16.88 3.49
CA GLY A 103 -4.87 15.75 2.78
C GLY A 103 -4.29 14.71 3.74
N LEU A 104 -3.71 15.15 4.86
CA LEU A 104 -3.27 14.25 5.93
C LEU A 104 -4.45 13.54 6.61
N LYS A 105 -5.53 14.27 6.93
CA LYS A 105 -6.75 13.69 7.49
C LYS A 105 -7.37 12.66 6.56
N SER A 106 -7.40 12.94 5.26
CA SER A 106 -7.90 12.02 4.23
C SER A 106 -7.05 10.75 4.13
N SER A 107 -5.72 10.89 4.22
CA SER A 107 -4.78 9.76 4.30
C SER A 107 -5.06 8.89 5.52
N TYR A 108 -5.26 9.49 6.70
CA TYR A 108 -5.62 8.75 7.91
C TYR A 108 -6.96 8.04 7.77
N HIS A 109 -7.97 8.68 7.17
CA HIS A 109 -9.26 8.05 6.96
C HIS A 109 -9.18 6.86 5.99
N PHE A 110 -8.43 7.00 4.90
CA PHE A 110 -8.15 5.90 3.97
C PHE A 110 -7.53 4.71 4.70
N MET A 111 -6.47 4.97 5.48
CA MET A 111 -5.76 3.93 6.24
C MET A 111 -6.67 3.26 7.27
N GLU A 112 -7.49 4.04 8.00
CA GLU A 112 -8.45 3.54 8.97
C GLU A 112 -9.41 2.53 8.30
N LYS A 113 -9.97 2.89 7.14
CA LYS A 113 -10.87 2.05 6.37
C LYS A 113 -10.18 0.78 5.89
N ALA A 114 -9.01 0.90 5.28
CA ALA A 114 -8.22 -0.24 4.78
C ALA A 114 -7.90 -1.23 5.91
N VAL A 115 -7.44 -0.74 7.06
CA VAL A 115 -7.10 -1.58 8.22
C VAL A 115 -8.34 -2.22 8.84
N SER A 116 -9.45 -1.46 8.97
CA SER A 116 -10.71 -1.97 9.50
C SER A 116 -11.25 -3.13 8.63
N ARG A 117 -11.24 -2.95 7.30
CA ARG A 117 -11.64 -3.97 6.34
C ARG A 117 -10.71 -5.17 6.37
N ALA A 118 -9.39 -4.96 6.33
CA ALA A 118 -8.40 -6.03 6.40
C ALA A 118 -8.55 -6.89 7.66
N ARG A 119 -8.77 -6.26 8.84
CA ARG A 119 -9.04 -6.99 10.09
C ARG A 119 -10.33 -7.81 10.01
N SER A 120 -11.38 -7.25 9.39
CA SER A 120 -12.64 -7.97 9.22
C SER A 120 -12.48 -9.19 8.29
N CYS A 121 -11.73 -9.05 7.19
CA CYS A 121 -11.41 -10.12 6.25
C CYS A 121 -10.56 -11.20 6.91
N ALA A 122 -9.52 -10.81 7.66
CA ALA A 122 -8.68 -11.74 8.41
C ALA A 122 -9.48 -12.53 9.46
N LYS A 123 -10.41 -11.89 10.18
CA LYS A 123 -11.28 -12.57 11.15
C LYS A 123 -12.23 -13.57 10.47
N LYS A 124 -12.78 -13.23 9.29
CA LYS A 124 -13.63 -14.13 8.49
C LYS A 124 -12.81 -15.32 7.95
N ALA A 125 -11.62 -15.07 7.41
CA ALA A 125 -10.72 -16.10 6.89
C ALA A 125 -10.28 -17.08 7.97
N ALA A 126 -9.87 -16.59 9.14
CA ALA A 126 -9.49 -17.44 10.28
C ALA A 126 -10.62 -18.37 10.77
N ARG A 127 -11.88 -17.99 10.53
CA ARG A 127 -13.06 -18.83 10.84
C ARG A 127 -13.37 -19.85 9.73
N ALA A 128 -13.02 -19.54 8.48
CA ALA A 128 -13.37 -20.32 7.30
C ALA A 128 -12.39 -21.47 7.02
N GLU A 129 -11.07 -21.28 7.21
CA GLU A 129 -10.04 -22.32 7.13
C GLU A 129 -8.67 -21.72 7.53
N ARG A 130 -7.84 -22.46 8.27
CA ARG A 130 -6.62 -21.94 8.94
C ARG A 130 -5.43 -21.61 8.03
N CYS A 131 -5.46 -21.96 6.74
CA CYS A 131 -4.25 -21.97 5.90
C CYS A 131 -4.31 -21.07 4.65
N ALA A 132 -5.44 -20.42 4.36
CA ALA A 132 -5.55 -19.54 3.19
C ALA A 132 -5.28 -18.08 3.60
N PRO A 133 -4.50 -17.31 2.82
CA PRO A 133 -4.33 -15.88 3.06
C PRO A 133 -5.69 -15.17 2.99
N ALA A 134 -5.89 -14.15 3.83
CA ALA A 134 -7.13 -13.39 3.80
C ALA A 134 -7.30 -12.71 2.43
N PRO A 135 -8.53 -12.67 1.87
CA PRO A 135 -8.77 -12.14 0.53
C PRO A 135 -8.25 -10.71 0.38
N SER A 136 -7.83 -10.35 -0.82
CA SER A 136 -7.38 -8.99 -1.15
C SER A 136 -8.47 -7.97 -0.87
N LEU A 137 -8.09 -6.78 -0.41
CA LEU A 137 -8.99 -5.62 -0.31
C LEU A 137 -9.60 -5.25 -1.66
N LEU A 138 -8.92 -5.54 -2.78
CA LEU A 138 -9.44 -5.36 -4.13
C LEU A 138 -10.65 -6.24 -4.45
N ALA A 139 -10.91 -7.29 -3.67
CA ALA A 139 -12.10 -8.13 -3.82
C ALA A 139 -13.32 -7.59 -3.04
N ASP A 140 -13.17 -6.53 -2.22
CA ASP A 140 -14.26 -5.89 -1.50
C ASP A 140 -14.76 -4.67 -2.28
N GLU A 141 -15.77 -4.87 -3.14
CA GLU A 141 -16.41 -3.81 -3.94
C GLU A 141 -16.92 -2.64 -3.08
N SER A 142 -17.39 -2.91 -1.85
CA SER A 142 -17.85 -1.84 -0.97
C SER A 142 -16.70 -0.97 -0.45
N PHE A 143 -15.53 -1.58 -0.24
CA PHE A 143 -14.32 -0.83 0.06
C PHE A 143 -13.86 -0.01 -1.14
N LEU A 144 -13.86 -0.57 -2.35
CA LEU A 144 -13.49 0.14 -3.56
C LEU A 144 -14.40 1.35 -3.84
N MET A 145 -15.72 1.21 -3.63
CA MET A 145 -16.66 2.33 -3.74
C MET A 145 -16.38 3.43 -2.70
N GLU A 146 -16.10 3.06 -1.44
CA GLU A 146 -15.73 4.03 -0.40
C GLU A 146 -14.41 4.75 -0.74
N LEU A 147 -13.44 4.03 -1.30
CA LEU A 147 -12.18 4.62 -1.75
C LEU A 147 -12.38 5.60 -2.89
N GLU A 148 -13.19 5.24 -3.89
CA GLU A 148 -13.46 6.12 -5.01
C GLU A 148 -14.17 7.40 -4.56
N ALA A 149 -15.18 7.27 -3.70
CA ALA A 149 -15.87 8.42 -3.10
C ALA A 149 -14.92 9.32 -2.29
N LEU A 150 -13.95 8.72 -1.58
CA LEU A 150 -12.93 9.48 -0.86
C LEU A 150 -12.00 10.23 -1.83
N LYS A 151 -11.59 9.61 -2.93
CA LYS A 151 -10.77 10.25 -3.96
C LYS A 151 -11.50 11.42 -4.63
N ASP A 152 -12.77 11.23 -4.98
CA ASP A 152 -13.62 12.28 -5.55
C ASP A 152 -13.83 13.47 -4.60
N SER A 153 -13.78 13.21 -3.28
CA SER A 153 -13.91 14.27 -2.28
C SER A 153 -12.62 15.09 -2.06
N MET A 154 -11.48 14.61 -2.57
CA MET A 154 -10.21 15.33 -2.44
C MET A 154 -10.07 16.38 -3.56
N PRO A 155 -9.59 17.60 -3.25
CA PRO A 155 -9.44 18.64 -4.26
C PRO A 155 -8.44 18.19 -5.33
N ASN A 156 -8.88 18.18 -6.59
CA ASN A 156 -8.02 18.00 -7.76
C ASN A 156 -7.12 19.24 -7.91
N ASN A 157 -5.99 19.24 -7.20
CA ASN A 157 -4.94 20.22 -7.41
C ASN A 157 -3.90 19.62 -8.37
N TYR A 158 -4.09 19.87 -9.66
CA TYR A 158 -3.01 19.85 -10.64
C TYR A 158 -2.30 21.21 -10.64
#